data_AF-A0A8T4TW04-F1
#
_entry.id   AF-A0A8T4TW04-F1
#
_cell.length_a   1.000
_cell.length_b   1.000
_cell.length_c   1.000
_cell.angle_alpha   90.00
_cell.angle_beta   90.00
_cell.angle_gamma   90.00
#
_symmetry.space_group_name_H-M   'P 1'
#
loop_
_entity.id
_entity.type
_entity.pdbx_description
1 polymer ?
#
loop_
_entity_poly.entity_id
_entity_poly.type
_entity_poly.pdbx_seq_one_letter_code
_entity_poly.pdbx_strand_id
1 'polypeptide(L)'
;MGTNSSWDLTGRKPKKTPKEFSSYEIDNLFEAPIEKTLITKKNEQIQKIEQVITRINEIERKMQKGENYFSLYYDMQKQASKFLELFNELEGTKILIDEASYKRILAAKEKLERVL
;
A
#
# COMPACT_ATOMS: atom_id res chain seq x y z
N MET A 1 -51.18 4.08 43.14
CA MET A 1 -50.29 2.99 42.69
C MET A 1 -48.88 3.35 43.15
N GLY A 2 -48.30 2.48 43.99
CA GLY A 2 -47.34 2.88 45.02
C GLY A 2 -45.90 3.06 44.58
N THR A 3 -45.26 4.11 45.11
CA THR A 3 -43.82 4.30 45.18
C THR A 3 -43.30 3.75 46.51
N ASN A 4 -42.82 2.50 46.52
CA ASN A 4 -42.12 1.94 47.66
C ASN A 4 -40.61 2.10 47.45
N SER A 5 -40.09 3.23 47.91
CA SER A 5 -38.67 3.43 48.17
C SER A 5 -38.26 2.58 49.38
N SER A 6 -37.74 1.38 49.11
CA SER A 6 -37.14 0.54 50.14
C SER A 6 -35.78 1.10 50.52
N TRP A 7 -35.67 1.66 51.72
CA TRP A 7 -34.42 2.00 52.39
C TRP A 7 -34.12 0.91 53.42
N ASP A 8 -32.95 0.29 53.35
CA ASP A 8 -32.53 -0.71 54.34
C ASP A 8 -32.34 -0.08 55.74
N LEU A 9 -32.92 -0.73 56.75
CA LEU A 9 -33.10 -0.29 58.14
C LEU A 9 -31.81 -0.24 58.99
N THR A 10 -30.65 0.04 58.39
CA THR A 10 -29.37 0.06 59.13
C THR A 10 -28.50 1.29 58.87
N GLY A 11 -29.01 2.33 58.22
CA GLY A 11 -28.34 3.64 58.17
C GLY A 11 -26.97 3.63 57.48
N ARG A 12 -26.71 2.69 56.56
CA ARG A 12 -25.51 2.65 55.73
C ARG A 12 -25.91 2.51 54.26
N LYS A 13 -25.46 3.45 53.40
CA LYS A 13 -25.52 3.23 51.95
C LYS A 13 -24.51 2.15 51.55
N PRO A 14 -24.86 1.26 50.59
CA PRO A 14 -24.06 0.12 50.17
C PRO A 14 -22.71 0.54 49.56
N LYS A 15 -21.67 -0.26 49.81
CA LYS A 15 -20.31 -0.08 49.28
C LYS A 15 -20.36 0.03 47.75
N LYS A 16 -19.67 1.02 47.17
CA LYS A 16 -19.37 1.09 45.74
C LYS A 16 -18.73 -0.24 45.31
N THR A 17 -19.44 -1.03 44.52
CA THR A 17 -18.80 -2.03 43.68
C THR A 17 -18.06 -1.31 42.54
N PRO A 18 -16.84 -1.74 42.18
CA PRO A 18 -16.08 -1.08 41.13
C PRO A 18 -16.84 -1.20 39.81
N LYS A 19 -16.81 -0.12 39.02
CA LYS A 19 -17.27 -0.08 37.63
C LYS A 19 -16.58 -1.24 36.90
N GLU A 20 -17.32 -2.30 36.61
CA GLU A 20 -16.88 -3.30 35.65
C GLU A 20 -16.70 -2.56 34.33
N PHE A 21 -15.45 -2.37 33.92
CA PHE A 21 -15.14 -1.98 32.56
C PHE A 21 -15.57 -3.16 31.70
N SER A 22 -16.74 -3.01 31.06
CA SER A 22 -17.22 -3.88 29.99
C SER A 22 -16.10 -4.08 28.99
N SER A 23 -15.57 -5.30 28.94
CA SER A 23 -14.47 -5.74 28.08
C SER A 23 -14.86 -5.89 26.61
N TYR A 24 -15.94 -5.23 26.15
CA TYR A 24 -16.54 -5.42 24.84
C TYR A 24 -16.26 -4.28 23.85
N GLU A 25 -15.17 -3.54 24.02
CA GLU A 25 -14.80 -2.45 23.10
C GLU A 25 -13.40 -2.59 22.48
N ILE A 26 -12.79 -3.79 22.50
CA ILE A 26 -11.44 -3.98 21.94
C ILE A 26 -11.43 -4.86 20.67
N ASP A 27 -12.52 -5.53 20.31
CA ASP A 27 -12.46 -6.51 19.21
C ASP A 27 -12.63 -5.91 17.80
N ASN A 28 -12.89 -4.60 17.65
CA ASN A 28 -13.14 -3.99 16.33
C ASN A 28 -12.00 -3.11 15.79
N LEU A 29 -10.81 -3.10 16.39
CA LEU A 29 -9.72 -2.20 15.94
C LEU A 29 -8.65 -2.84 15.04
N PHE A 30 -8.64 -4.17 14.87
CA PHE A 30 -7.53 -4.86 14.19
C PHE A 30 -7.86 -5.61 12.91
N GLU A 31 -9.12 -5.67 12.48
CA GLU A 31 -9.44 -6.18 11.13
C GLU A 31 -9.56 -5.02 10.15
N ALA A 32 -8.41 -4.49 9.73
CA ALA A 32 -8.38 -3.79 8.46
C ALA A 32 -8.93 -4.76 7.39
N PRO A 33 -9.97 -4.40 6.62
CA PRO A 33 -10.54 -5.30 5.64
C PRO A 33 -9.42 -5.77 4.71
N ILE A 34 -9.26 -7.08 4.57
CA ILE A 34 -8.23 -7.69 3.70
C ILE A 34 -8.32 -7.11 2.27
N GLU A 35 -9.51 -6.68 1.86
CA GLU A 35 -9.74 -5.97 0.61
C GLU A 35 -9.07 -4.58 0.55
N LYS A 36 -9.09 -3.80 1.63
CA LYS A 36 -8.43 -2.49 1.68
C LYS A 36 -6.91 -2.61 1.63
N THR A 37 -6.32 -3.61 2.31
CA THR A 37 -4.87 -3.86 2.27
C THR A 37 -4.40 -4.36 0.90
N LEU A 38 -5.22 -5.17 0.21
CA LEU A 38 -4.95 -5.56 -1.17
C LEU A 38 -5.02 -4.35 -2.13
N ILE A 39 -5.98 -3.44 -1.95
CA ILE A 39 -6.09 -2.21 -2.78
C ILE A 39 -4.89 -1.29 -2.55
N THR A 40 -4.43 -1.09 -1.32
CA THR A 40 -3.25 -0.24 -1.04
C THR A 40 -1.98 -0.86 -1.61
N LYS A 41 -1.76 -2.17 -1.42
CA LYS A 41 -0.58 -2.87 -1.96
C LYS A 41 -0.53 -2.85 -3.50
N LYS A 42 -1.68 -2.95 -4.17
CA LYS A 42 -1.81 -2.83 -5.63
C LYS A 42 -1.37 -1.44 -6.11
N ASN A 43 -1.85 -0.39 -5.45
CA ASN A 43 -1.50 0.99 -5.80
C ASN A 43 0.02 1.23 -5.58
N GLU A 44 0.59 0.68 -4.51
CA GLU A 44 2.02 0.77 -4.24
C GLU A 44 2.90 0.09 -5.31
N GLN A 45 2.52 -1.09 -5.82
CA GLN A 45 3.28 -1.75 -6.89
C GLN A 45 3.25 -0.96 -8.20
N ILE A 46 2.08 -0.48 -8.61
CA ILE A 46 1.93 0.36 -9.81
C ILE A 46 2.77 1.64 -9.66
N GLN A 47 2.70 2.31 -8.50
CA GLN A 47 3.51 3.49 -8.21
C GLN A 47 5.02 3.21 -8.29
N LYS A 48 5.48 2.07 -7.77
CA LYS A 48 6.90 1.67 -7.88
C LYS A 48 7.32 1.50 -9.34
N ILE A 49 6.48 0.90 -10.18
CA ILE A 49 6.76 0.76 -11.61
C ILE A 49 6.81 2.14 -12.27
N GLU A 50 5.85 3.02 -12.00
CA GLU A 50 5.83 4.39 -12.55
C GLU A 50 7.07 5.21 -12.14
N GLN A 51 7.56 5.05 -10.91
CA GLN A 51 8.81 5.66 -10.45
C GLN A 51 10.01 5.15 -11.24
N VAL A 52 10.09 3.84 -11.49
CA VAL A 52 11.17 3.26 -12.29
C VAL A 52 11.12 3.75 -13.74
N ILE A 53 9.93 3.80 -14.36
CA ILE A 53 9.74 4.38 -15.70
C ILE A 53 10.22 5.83 -15.75
N THR A 54 9.86 6.63 -14.73
CA THR A 54 10.30 8.03 -14.63
C THR A 54 11.82 8.12 -14.58
N ARG A 55 12.46 7.25 -13.78
CA ARG A 55 13.91 7.23 -13.66
C ARG A 55 14.62 6.82 -14.95
N ILE A 56 14.07 5.84 -15.67
CA ILE A 56 14.56 5.45 -17.01
C ILE A 56 14.53 6.65 -17.97
N ASN A 57 13.39 7.34 -18.05
CA ASN A 57 13.25 8.51 -18.92
C ASN A 57 14.22 9.64 -18.55
N GLU A 58 14.53 9.82 -17.26
CA GLU A 58 15.56 10.77 -16.83
C GLU A 58 16.96 10.36 -17.31
N ILE A 59 17.32 9.09 -17.18
CA ILE A 59 18.62 8.56 -17.62
C ILE A 59 18.76 8.74 -19.14
N GLU A 60 17.73 8.42 -19.92
CA GLU A 60 17.74 8.65 -21.37
C GLU A 60 17.93 10.12 -21.73
N ARG A 61 17.21 11.02 -21.05
CA ARG A 61 17.39 12.47 -21.27
C ARG A 61 18.81 12.92 -20.99
N LYS A 62 19.47 12.34 -19.97
CA LYS A 62 20.87 12.63 -19.65
C LYS A 62 21.82 12.06 -20.71
N MET A 63 21.57 10.85 -21.20
CA MET A 63 22.35 10.24 -22.28
C MET A 63 22.24 11.07 -23.58
N GLN A 64 21.05 11.56 -23.91
CA GLN A 64 20.83 12.45 -25.07
C GLN A 64 21.58 13.78 -24.95
N LYS A 65 21.75 14.30 -23.72
CA LYS A 65 22.54 15.52 -23.44
C LYS A 65 24.05 15.29 -23.51
N GLY A 66 24.51 14.06 -23.72
CA GLY A 66 25.93 13.73 -23.74
C GLY A 66 26.58 13.72 -22.34
N GLU A 67 25.78 13.57 -21.28
CA GLU A 67 26.33 13.26 -19.95
C GLU A 67 27.04 11.89 -19.98
N ASN A 68 27.82 11.57 -18.95
CA ASN A 68 28.71 10.40 -18.92
C ASN A 68 27.99 9.09 -19.31
N TYR A 69 28.16 8.69 -20.57
CA TYR A 69 27.43 7.59 -21.19
C TYR A 69 27.70 6.26 -20.50
N PHE A 70 28.95 6.03 -20.07
CA PHE A 70 29.34 4.79 -19.43
C PHE A 70 28.58 4.58 -18.11
N SER A 71 28.57 5.57 -17.21
CA SER A 71 27.80 5.48 -15.96
C SER A 71 26.29 5.37 -16.19
N LEU A 72 25.76 6.12 -17.15
CA LEU A 72 24.34 6.15 -17.44
C LEU A 72 23.84 4.85 -18.08
N TYR A 73 24.69 4.16 -18.83
CA TYR A 73 24.38 2.84 -19.37
C TYR A 73 24.20 1.80 -18.27
N TYR A 74 25.09 1.76 -17.26
CA TYR A 74 24.91 0.85 -16.12
C TYR A 74 23.69 1.21 -15.28
N ASP A 75 23.43 2.50 -15.07
CA ASP A 75 22.22 2.95 -14.40
C ASP A 75 20.96 2.53 -15.17
N MET A 76 20.97 2.64 -16.50
CA MET A 76 19.89 2.18 -17.37
C MET A 76 19.64 0.69 -17.21
N GLN A 77 20.69 -0.13 -17.34
CA GLN A 77 20.57 -1.58 -17.16
C GLN A 77 20.01 -1.94 -15.78
N LYS A 78 20.47 -1.26 -14.72
CA LYS A 78 19.96 -1.49 -13.35
C LYS A 78 18.47 -1.17 -13.21
N GLN A 79 18.01 -0.06 -13.80
CA GLN A 79 16.58 0.27 -13.78
C GLN A 79 15.76 -0.67 -14.67
N ALA A 80 16.29 -1.09 -15.82
CA ALA A 80 15.64 -2.06 -16.70
C ALA A 80 15.41 -3.40 -15.99
N SER A 81 16.42 -3.93 -15.31
CA SER A 81 16.28 -5.15 -14.52
C SER A 81 15.25 -5.01 -13.40
N LYS A 82 15.27 -3.87 -12.68
CA LYS A 82 14.29 -3.59 -11.61
C LYS A 82 12.87 -3.46 -12.17
N PHE A 83 12.71 -2.87 -13.35
CA PHE A 83 11.42 -2.78 -14.03
C PHE A 83 10.87 -4.17 -14.36
N LEU A 84 11.69 -5.05 -14.93
CA LEU A 84 11.29 -6.42 -15.27
C LEU A 84 10.89 -7.24 -14.05
N GLU A 85 11.62 -7.10 -12.93
CA GLU A 85 11.27 -7.74 -11.66
C GLU A 85 9.88 -7.31 -11.17
N LEU A 86 9.64 -5.99 -11.07
CA LEU A 86 8.34 -5.45 -10.64
C LEU A 86 7.21 -5.81 -11.62
N PHE A 87 7.51 -5.84 -12.92
CA PHE A 87 6.54 -6.23 -13.95
C PHE A 87 6.14 -7.70 -13.82
N ASN A 88 7.10 -8.61 -13.61
CA ASN A 88 6.82 -10.03 -13.43
C ASN A 88 6.03 -10.31 -12.14
N GLU A 89 6.34 -9.60 -11.06
CA GLU A 89 5.54 -9.66 -9.83
C GLU A 89 4.09 -9.24 -10.07
N LEU A 90 3.91 -8.17 -10.85
CA LEU A 90 2.63 -7.60 -11.20
C LEU A 90 1.83 -8.50 -12.18
N GLU A 91 2.47 -9.20 -13.11
CA GLU A 91 1.79 -10.21 -13.95
C GLU A 91 1.43 -11.48 -13.16
N GLY A 92 2.29 -11.89 -12.21
CA GLY A 92 2.05 -13.05 -11.36
C GLY A 92 0.94 -12.84 -10.33
N THR A 93 0.69 -11.59 -9.93
CA THR A 93 -0.48 -11.23 -9.13
C THR A 93 -1.61 -10.84 -10.09
N LYS A 94 -2.79 -11.47 -9.99
CA LYS A 94 -3.98 -11.10 -10.79
C LYS A 94 -4.51 -9.72 -10.39
N ILE A 95 -3.74 -8.67 -10.63
CA ILE A 95 -4.05 -7.29 -10.28
C ILE A 95 -4.89 -6.72 -11.43
N LEU A 96 -6.05 -6.19 -11.08
CA LEU A 96 -6.82 -5.32 -11.97
C LEU A 96 -6.07 -3.99 -12.05
N ILE A 97 -5.32 -3.81 -13.15
CA ILE A 97 -4.64 -2.57 -13.50
C ILE A 97 -5.58 -1.82 -14.44
N ASP A 98 -5.70 -0.51 -14.28
CA ASP A 98 -6.43 0.30 -15.25
C ASP A 98 -5.75 0.21 -16.63
N GLU A 99 -6.55 0.20 -17.69
CA GLU A 99 -6.06 -0.05 -19.04
C GLU A 99 -4.99 0.98 -19.47
N ALA A 100 -5.09 2.23 -18.99
CA ALA A 100 -4.15 3.29 -19.32
C ALA A 100 -2.78 3.07 -18.66
N SER A 101 -2.73 2.71 -17.38
CA SER A 101 -1.48 2.36 -16.70
C SER A 101 -0.89 1.09 -17.27
N TYR A 102 -1.69 0.07 -17.57
CA TYR A 102 -1.20 -1.15 -18.19
C TYR A 102 -0.55 -0.86 -19.56
N LYS A 103 -1.20 -0.07 -20.43
CA LYS A 103 -0.63 0.37 -21.72
C LYS A 103 0.69 1.12 -21.55
N ARG A 104 0.80 2.02 -20.56
CA ARG A 104 2.05 2.76 -20.28
C ARG A 104 3.18 1.86 -19.84
N ILE A 105 2.88 0.90 -18.96
CA ILE A 105 3.84 -0.10 -18.48
C ILE A 105 4.31 -0.99 -19.64
N LEU A 106 3.37 -1.46 -20.47
CA LEU A 106 3.68 -2.32 -21.61
C LEU A 106 4.55 -1.61 -22.65
N ALA A 107 4.27 -0.33 -22.94
CA ALA A 107 5.13 0.48 -23.81
C ALA A 107 6.54 0.67 -23.22
N ALA A 108 6.67 0.83 -21.90
CA ALA A 108 7.97 0.89 -21.25
C ALA A 108 8.74 -0.44 -21.36
N LYS A 109 8.04 -1.58 -21.24
CA LYS A 109 8.62 -2.91 -21.43
C LYS A 109 9.19 -3.08 -22.84
N GLU A 110 8.40 -2.83 -23.87
CA GLU A 110 8.84 -2.96 -25.28
C GLU A 110 10.05 -2.08 -25.59
N LYS A 111 10.13 -0.91 -24.96
CA LYS A 111 11.24 0.02 -25.12
C LYS A 111 12.52 -0.52 -24.47
N LEU A 112 12.42 -1.07 -23.27
CA LEU A 112 13.56 -1.62 -22.53
C LEU A 112 14.09 -2.93 -23.14
N GLU A 113 13.21 -3.75 -23.72
CA GLU A 113 13.62 -4.98 -24.43
C GLU A 113 14.50 -4.70 -25.66
N ARG A 114 14.48 -3.49 -26.21
CA ARG A 114 15.38 -3.08 -27.31
C ARG A 114 16.76 -2.65 -26.84
N VAL A 115 16.92 -2.38 -25.54
CA VAL A 115 18.14 -1.83 -24.93
C VAL A 115 18.96 -2.92 -24.23
N LEU A 116 18.30 -3.99 -23.78
CA LEU A 116 18.93 -5.20 -23.23
C LEU A 116 19.47 -6.11 -24.34
#